data_AF-A0A2M7D8U8-F1
#
_entry.id   AF-A0A2M7D8U8-F1
#
_cell.length_a   1.000
_cell.length_b   1.000
_cell.length_c   1.000
_cell.angle_alpha   90.00
_cell.angle_beta   90.00
_cell.angle_gamma   90.00
#
_symmetry.space_group_name_H-M   'P 1'
#
loop_
_entity.id
_entity.type
_entity.pdbx_description
1 polymer ?
#
loop_
_entity_poly.entity_id
_entity_poly.type
_entity_poly.pdbx_seq_one_letter_code
_entity_poly.pdbx_strand_id
1 'polypeptide(L)'
;KEISILNDFESAFNHVKNLAGKLSLDEELDIISNLDVMLSMDSGNAHIAAMLGVKVVTIWGVTHPYAGFAPFNQPSDYALLSNREKFYKIPTS
;
A
#
# COMPACT_ATOMS: atom_id res chain seq x y z
N LYS A 1 -5.45 -17.61 -8.55
CA LYS A 1 -4.77 -16.91 -9.67
C LYS A 1 -3.70 -15.96 -9.15
N GLU A 2 -4.06 -15.00 -8.29
CA GLU A 2 -3.12 -14.00 -7.74
C GLU A 2 -1.95 -14.62 -6.96
N ILE A 3 -2.21 -15.57 -6.05
CA ILE A 3 -1.15 -16.27 -5.29
C ILE A 3 -0.10 -16.91 -6.20
N SER A 4 -0.49 -17.44 -7.37
CA SER A 4 0.47 -18.02 -8.32
C SER A 4 1.43 -16.96 -8.85
N ILE A 5 0.93 -15.80 -9.25
CA ILE A 5 1.75 -14.68 -9.76
C ILE A 5 2.68 -14.18 -8.66
N LEU A 6 2.20 -14.08 -7.42
CA LEU A 6 3.02 -13.66 -6.29
C LEU A 6 4.11 -14.69 -5.94
N ASN A 7 3.84 -15.99 -6.09
CA ASN A 7 4.86 -17.03 -5.96
C ASN A 7 5.92 -16.93 -7.05
N ASP A 8 5.53 -16.59 -8.29
CA ASP A 8 6.49 -16.37 -9.37
C ASP A 8 7.44 -15.21 -9.01
N PHE A 9 6.92 -14.11 -8.43
CA PHE A 9 7.75 -13.00 -7.94
C PHE A 9 8.67 -13.41 -6.79
N GLU A 10 8.18 -14.15 -5.79
CA GLU A 10 9.04 -14.70 -4.72
C GLU A 10 10.15 -15.59 -5.29
N SER A 11 9.86 -16.38 -6.33
CA SER A 11 10.86 -17.26 -6.96
C SER A 11 11.93 -16.51 -7.76
N ALA A 12 11.59 -15.32 -8.27
CA ALA A 12 12.46 -14.53 -9.13
C ALA A 12 13.47 -13.66 -8.36
N PHE A 13 13.24 -13.39 -7.07
CA PHE A 13 14.04 -12.42 -6.30
C PHE A 13 14.37 -12.93 -4.89
N ASN A 14 15.65 -12.91 -4.52
CA ASN A 14 16.15 -13.45 -3.25
C ASN A 14 15.59 -12.77 -1.98
N HIS A 15 15.12 -11.53 -2.09
CA HIS A 15 14.66 -10.71 -0.97
C HIS A 15 13.16 -10.39 -1.04
N VAL A 16 12.40 -11.15 -1.82
CA VAL A 16 10.95 -11.02 -1.92
C VAL A 16 10.30 -12.24 -1.27
N LYS A 17 9.26 -12.01 -0.48
CA LYS A 17 8.47 -13.07 0.15
C LYS A 17 7.00 -12.84 -0.12
N ASN A 18 6.30 -13.86 -0.59
CA ASN A 18 4.86 -13.84 -0.75
C ASN A 18 4.21 -14.34 0.54
N LEU A 19 3.37 -13.52 1.16
CA LEU A 19 2.61 -13.89 2.37
C LEU A 19 1.12 -14.15 2.08
N ALA A 20 0.66 -13.94 0.84
CA ALA A 20 -0.76 -14.03 0.51
C ALA A 20 -1.33 -15.43 0.76
N GLY A 21 -2.37 -15.50 1.58
CA GLY A 21 -3.05 -16.74 1.96
C GLY A 21 -2.24 -17.66 2.88
N LYS A 22 -1.16 -17.17 3.49
CA LYS A 22 -0.30 -17.94 4.39
C LYS A 22 -0.51 -17.59 5.87
N LEU A 23 -1.15 -16.46 6.16
CA LEU A 23 -1.27 -15.89 7.50
C LEU A 23 -2.73 -15.62 7.85
N SER A 24 -3.04 -15.68 9.15
CA SER A 24 -4.22 -15.09 9.74
C SER A 24 -4.07 -13.57 9.88
N LEU A 25 -5.17 -12.85 10.14
CA LEU A 25 -5.12 -11.40 10.32
C LEU A 25 -4.18 -11.00 11.47
N ASP A 26 -4.20 -11.72 12.61
CA ASP A 26 -3.34 -11.41 13.75
C ASP A 26 -1.85 -11.55 13.38
N GLU A 27 -1.49 -12.60 12.65
CA GLU A 27 -0.13 -12.79 12.14
C GLU A 27 0.27 -11.72 11.11
N GLU A 28 -0.68 -11.24 10.28
CA GLU A 28 -0.43 -10.11 9.38
C GLU A 28 -0.15 -8.82 10.17
N LEU A 29 -0.85 -8.56 11.27
CA LEU A 29 -0.60 -7.41 12.14
C LEU A 29 0.78 -7.46 12.78
N ASP A 30 1.20 -8.65 13.25
CA ASP A 30 2.54 -8.86 13.80
C ASP A 30 3.62 -8.50 12.76
N ILE A 31 3.47 -8.96 11.51
CA ILE A 31 4.41 -8.61 10.43
C ILE A 31 4.37 -7.11 10.13
N ILE A 32 3.18 -6.53 9.94
CA ILE A 32 3.04 -5.11 9.59
C ILE A 32 3.69 -4.21 10.64
N SER A 33 3.48 -4.51 11.93
CA SER A 33 4.04 -3.71 13.03
C SER A 33 5.57 -3.66 13.07
N ASN A 34 6.25 -4.60 12.39
CA ASN A 34 7.70 -4.68 12.30
C ASN A 34 8.27 -4.14 10.98
N LEU A 35 7.44 -3.59 10.08
CA LEU A 35 7.90 -2.99 8.83
C LEU A 35 8.52 -1.60 9.06
N ASP A 36 9.63 -1.31 8.38
CA ASP A 36 10.18 0.05 8.33
C ASP A 36 9.27 1.02 7.55
N VAL A 37 8.59 0.49 6.52
CA VAL A 37 7.72 1.24 5.62
C VAL A 37 6.71 0.30 4.94
N MET A 38 5.49 0.78 4.74
CA MET A 38 4.45 0.14 3.95
C MET A 38 4.25 0.92 2.64
N LEU A 39 4.40 0.25 1.50
CA LEU A 39 3.96 0.78 0.20
C LEU A 39 2.61 0.14 -0.16
N SER A 40 1.58 0.96 -0.36
CA SER A 40 0.23 0.47 -0.64
C SER A 40 -0.51 1.35 -1.64
N MET A 41 -1.58 0.82 -2.23
CA MET A 41 -2.64 1.63 -2.83
C MET A 41 -3.51 2.25 -1.71
N ASP A 42 -4.53 3.03 -2.07
CA ASP A 42 -5.66 3.36 -1.20
C ASP A 42 -6.39 2.07 -0.78
N SER A 43 -6.03 1.50 0.38
CA SER A 43 -6.48 0.17 0.82
C SER A 43 -6.51 0.04 2.34
N GLY A 44 -7.23 -0.96 2.85
CA GLY A 44 -7.29 -1.27 4.29
C GLY A 44 -5.92 -1.50 4.93
N ASN A 45 -4.99 -2.14 4.21
CA ASN A 45 -3.64 -2.40 4.73
C ASN A 45 -2.83 -1.11 4.94
N ALA A 46 -3.10 -0.07 4.14
CA ALA A 46 -2.49 1.26 4.34
C ALA A 46 -2.96 1.89 5.67
N HIS A 47 -4.25 1.77 5.98
CA HIS A 47 -4.80 2.29 7.24
C HIS A 47 -4.31 1.49 8.45
N ILE A 48 -4.29 0.16 8.37
CA ILE A 48 -3.78 -0.71 9.44
C ILE A 48 -2.32 -0.37 9.76
N ALA A 49 -1.46 -0.28 8.74
CA ALA A 49 -0.06 0.07 8.93
C ALA A 49 0.11 1.44 9.60
N ALA A 50 -0.65 2.45 9.18
CA ALA A 50 -0.62 3.78 9.79
C ALA A 50 -1.06 3.76 11.26
N MET A 51 -2.07 2.96 11.61
CA MET A 51 -2.52 2.79 13.01
C MET A 51 -1.49 2.08 13.89
N LEU A 52 -0.68 1.19 13.30
CA LEU A 52 0.44 0.52 13.96
C LEU A 52 1.71 1.40 14.04
N GLY A 53 1.64 2.67 13.61
CA GLY A 53 2.76 3.61 13.67
C GLY A 53 3.79 3.44 12.56
N VAL A 54 3.50 2.62 11.55
CA VAL A 54 4.39 2.40 10.39
C VAL A 54 4.25 3.57 9.42
N LYS A 55 5.36 3.95 8.78
CA LYS A 55 5.36 4.95 7.71
C LYS A 55 4.67 4.38 6.48
N VAL A 56 3.65 5.05 5.95
CA VAL A 56 2.87 4.53 4.81
C VAL A 56 2.99 5.43 3.59
N VAL A 57 3.59 4.93 2.53
CA VAL A 57 3.61 5.57 1.21
C VAL A 57 2.46 5.02 0.37
N THR A 58 1.61 5.88 -0.15
CA THR A 58 0.40 5.49 -0.89
C THR A 58 0.48 5.90 -2.36
N ILE A 59 0.08 5.01 -3.26
CA ILE A 59 -0.02 5.30 -4.71
C ILE A 59 -1.48 5.50 -5.07
N TRP A 60 -1.79 6.67 -5.66
CA TRP A 60 -3.14 7.08 -6.00
C TRP A 60 -3.34 7.14 -7.51
N GLY A 61 -4.35 6.40 -7.98
CA GLY A 61 -4.77 6.37 -9.37
C GLY A 61 -5.89 7.37 -9.66
N VAL A 62 -7.12 6.85 -9.70
CA VAL A 62 -8.33 7.63 -10.03
C VAL A 62 -9.01 8.24 -8.81
N THR A 63 -8.58 7.87 -7.60
CA THR A 63 -9.03 8.47 -6.34
C THR A 63 -8.02 9.52 -5.88
N HIS A 64 -8.44 10.41 -4.98
CA HIS A 64 -7.57 11.46 -4.44
C HIS A 64 -7.62 11.46 -2.91
N PRO A 65 -6.48 11.65 -2.20
CA PRO A 65 -6.43 11.62 -0.73
C PRO A 65 -7.32 12.69 -0.07
N TYR A 66 -7.59 13.77 -0.79
CA TYR A 66 -8.53 14.84 -0.38
C TYR A 66 -9.97 14.34 -0.13
N ALA A 67 -10.36 13.19 -0.68
CA ALA A 67 -11.66 12.58 -0.42
C ALA A 67 -11.79 12.02 1.02
N GLY A 68 -10.75 12.12 1.85
CA GLY A 68 -10.77 11.72 3.25
C GLY A 68 -10.32 10.28 3.52
N PHE A 69 -9.79 9.60 2.50
CA PHE A 69 -9.30 8.22 2.59
C PHE A 69 -7.78 8.11 2.80
N ALA A 70 -7.07 9.22 3.03
CA ALA A 70 -5.65 9.18 3.32
C ALA A 70 -5.38 8.43 4.65
N PRO A 71 -4.31 7.62 4.75
CA PRO A 71 -3.93 7.00 6.01
C PRO A 71 -3.71 8.04 7.11
N PHE A 72 -4.20 7.73 8.31
CA PHE A 72 -4.28 8.69 9.40
C PHE A 72 -2.90 9.20 9.82
N ASN A 73 -2.80 10.51 10.05
CA ASN A 73 -1.61 11.19 10.57
C ASN A 73 -0.31 10.90 9.79
N GLN A 74 -0.41 10.60 8.49
CA GLN A 74 0.73 10.50 7.60
C GLN A 74 0.99 11.84 6.89
N PRO A 75 2.26 12.22 6.66
CA PRO A 75 2.60 13.36 5.83
C PRO A 75 1.96 13.32 4.43
N SER A 76 1.59 14.48 3.89
CA SER A 76 0.95 14.56 2.57
C SER A 76 1.87 14.20 1.42
N ASP A 77 3.19 14.36 1.58
CA ASP A 77 4.22 13.97 0.62
C ASP A 77 4.39 12.44 0.50
N TYR A 78 3.81 11.66 1.42
CA TYR A 78 3.74 10.20 1.30
C TYR A 78 2.64 9.74 0.33
N ALA A 79 1.76 10.63 -0.14
CA ALA A 79 0.77 10.33 -1.16
C ALA A 79 1.31 10.64 -2.56
N LEU A 80 1.68 9.59 -3.29
CA LEU A 80 2.13 9.68 -4.68
C LEU A 80 0.93 9.82 -5.61
N LEU A 81 0.82 11.00 -6.24
CA LEU A 81 -0.26 11.38 -7.15
C LEU A 81 0.26 11.50 -8.58
N SER A 82 -0.61 11.22 -9.54
CA SER A 82 -0.31 11.47 -10.95
C SER A 82 -0.15 12.97 -11.22
N ASN A 83 0.84 13.35 -12.03
CA ASN A 83 0.99 14.74 -12.47
C ASN A 83 -0.18 15.12 -13.39
N ARG A 84 -1.09 15.95 -12.89
CA ARG A 84 -2.31 16.34 -13.60
C ARG A 84 -2.09 17.38 -14.70
N GLU A 85 -0.98 18.10 -14.70
CA GLU A 85 -0.61 19.00 -15.80
C GLU A 85 -0.21 18.18 -17.04
N LYS A 86 0.56 17.10 -16.82
CA LYS A 86 1.00 16.19 -17.88
C LYS A 86 -0.10 15.20 -18.30
N PHE A 87 -0.88 14.72 -17.34
CA PHE A 87 -1.89 13.67 -17.56
C PHE A 87 -3.31 14.14 -17.20
N TYR A 88 -3.72 15.28 -17.78
CA TYR A 88 -4.99 15.96 -17.49
C TYR A 88 -6.27 15.13 -17.75
N LYS A 89 -6.17 14.04 -18.53
CA LYS A 89 -7.29 13.14 -18.83
C LYS A 89 -7.52 12.05 -17.79
N ILE A 90 -6.63 11.91 -16.79
CA ILE A 90 -6.84 10.95 -15.70
C ILE A 90 -8.06 11.42 -14.88
N PRO A 91 -9.13 10.62 -14.79
CA PRO A 91 -10.28 10.98 -13.99
C PRO A 91 -9.89 10.98 -12.52
N THR A 92 -10.41 11.95 -11.76
CA THR A 92 -10.28 12.02 -10.30
C THR A 92 -11.67 12.09 -9.70
N SER A 93 -12.03 11.09 -8.89
CA SER A 93 -13.20 11.13 -8.00
C SER A 93 -12.94 11.98 -6.76
#